data_AF-A0A7C7MAG7-F1
#
_entry.id   AF-A0A7C7MAG7-F1
#
_cell.length_a   1.000
_cell.length_b   1.000
_cell.length_c   1.000
_cell.angle_alpha   90.00
_cell.angle_beta   90.00
_cell.angle_gamma   90.00
#
_symmetry.space_group_name_H-M   'P 1'
#
loop_
_entity.id
_entity.type
_entity.pdbx_description
1 polymer ?
#
loop_
_entity_poly.entity_id
_entity_poly.type
_entity_poly.pdbx_seq_one_letter_code
_entity_poly.pdbx_strand_id
1 'polypeptide(L)'
;MNGAKLADDAERAWQEAQGATPLGPFEYVPPLGFREYWYPALFKKEIGPKQPKFVKIMDEDIVFFRGKAEKVHALFDWCPHRSARLSQGESLFPGTITCEYHGYTFDGEGECVA
;
A
#
# COMPACT_ATOMS: atom_id res chain seq x y z
N MET A 1 -21.86 -27.33 16.15
CA MET A 1 -20.50 -27.50 16.70
C MET A 1 -20.54 -27.09 18.16
N ASN A 2 -19.96 -27.88 19.06
CA ASN A 2 -20.10 -27.70 20.52
C ASN A 2 -19.14 -26.61 21.02
N GLY A 3 -19.66 -25.52 21.60
CA GLY A 3 -18.88 -24.35 21.99
C GLY A 3 -17.78 -24.63 23.04
N ALA A 4 -17.93 -25.69 23.83
CA ALA A 4 -16.90 -26.14 24.77
C ALA A 4 -15.60 -26.57 24.07
N LYS A 5 -15.70 -27.23 22.91
CA LYS A 5 -14.53 -27.71 22.16
C LYS A 5 -13.72 -26.56 21.56
N LEU A 6 -14.38 -25.46 21.18
CA LEU A 6 -13.72 -24.26 20.66
C LEU A 6 -12.95 -23.50 21.75
N ALA A 7 -13.49 -23.46 22.98
CA ALA A 7 -12.80 -22.88 24.12
C ALA A 7 -11.54 -23.69 24.49
N ASP A 8 -11.63 -25.02 24.47
CA ASP A 8 -10.50 -25.92 24.74
C ASP A 8 -9.41 -25.84 23.66
N ASP A 9 -9.80 -25.66 22.40
CA ASP A 9 -8.86 -25.48 21.29
C ASP A 9 -8.15 -24.12 21.35
N ALA A 10 -8.85 -23.06 21.78
CA ALA A 10 -8.27 -21.73 22.00
C ALA A 10 -7.30 -21.73 23.19
N GLU A 11 -7.68 -22.35 24.31
CA GLU A 11 -6.81 -22.47 25.49
C GLU A 11 -5.55 -23.27 25.15
N ARG A 12 -5.68 -24.38 24.41
CA ARG A 12 -4.52 -25.18 23.98
C ARG A 12 -3.58 -24.41 23.07
N ALA A 13 -4.11 -23.67 22.09
CA ALA A 13 -3.32 -22.82 21.21
C ALA A 13 -2.61 -21.68 21.98
N TRP A 14 -3.26 -21.15 23.02
CA TRP A 14 -2.67 -20.16 23.92
C TRP A 14 -1.50 -20.73 24.73
N GLN A 15 -1.67 -21.92 25.31
CA GLN A 15 -0.62 -22.62 26.07
C GLN A 15 0.56 -23.03 25.16
N GLU A 16 0.30 -23.46 23.93
CA GLU A 16 1.34 -23.78 22.94
C GLU A 16 2.13 -22.55 22.47
N ALA A 17 1.47 -21.38 22.39
CA ALA A 17 2.11 -20.11 22.07
C ALA A 17 2.98 -19.58 23.25
N GLN A 18 2.59 -19.87 24.49
CA GLN A 18 3.39 -19.56 25.68
C GLN A 18 4.60 -20.50 25.77
N GLY A 19 5.74 -20.05 25.25
CA GLY A 19 7.03 -20.74 25.40
C GLY A 19 7.69 -21.17 24.09
N ALA A 20 7.01 -21.04 22.95
CA ALA A 20 7.64 -21.23 21.65
C ALA A 20 8.67 -20.13 21.33
N THR A 21 8.53 -18.95 21.95
CA THR A 21 9.48 -17.84 21.87
C THR A 21 9.48 -17.05 23.19
N PRO A 22 10.56 -16.32 23.54
CA PRO A 22 10.58 -15.45 24.73
C PRO A 22 9.60 -14.26 24.67
N LEU A 23 8.97 -14.06 23.52
CA LEU A 23 8.06 -12.97 23.25
C LEU A 23 6.61 -13.51 23.30
N GLY A 24 5.78 -12.93 24.15
CA GLY A 24 4.37 -13.26 24.23
C GLY A 24 3.63 -12.98 22.91
N PRO A 25 2.42 -13.54 22.71
CA PRO A 25 1.66 -13.41 21.46
C PRO A 25 1.34 -11.95 21.06
N PHE A 26 1.41 -11.01 22.01
CA PHE A 26 1.22 -9.58 21.78
C PHE A 26 2.52 -8.77 21.77
N GLU A 27 3.66 -9.36 22.13
CA GLU A 27 4.98 -8.72 21.99
C GLU A 27 5.46 -8.67 20.53
N TYR A 28 4.82 -9.43 19.63
CA TYR A 28 5.07 -9.39 18.19
C TYR A 28 4.36 -8.23 17.46
N VAL A 29 3.41 -7.56 18.11
CA VAL A 29 2.72 -6.42 17.49
C VAL A 29 3.56 -5.17 17.75
N PRO A 30 4.05 -4.49 16.70
CA PRO A 30 4.80 -3.27 16.89
C PRO A 30 3.96 -2.24 17.66
N PRO A 31 4.56 -1.45 18.57
CA PRO A 31 3.81 -0.55 19.46
C PRO A 31 2.98 0.52 18.72
N LEU A 32 3.34 0.83 17.47
CA LEU A 32 2.63 1.78 16.60
C LEU A 32 1.64 1.08 15.64
N GLY A 33 1.50 -0.24 15.71
CA GLY A 33 0.84 -1.06 14.70
C GLY A 33 1.68 -1.25 13.44
N PHE A 34 1.24 -2.10 12.52
CA PHE A 34 2.02 -2.39 11.30
C PHE A 34 2.09 -1.19 10.34
N ARG A 35 1.15 -0.23 10.38
CA ARG A 35 1.08 0.84 9.38
C ARG A 35 2.20 1.88 9.48
N GLU A 36 2.79 2.03 10.66
CA GLU A 36 3.75 3.11 10.96
C GLU A 36 5.22 2.71 10.68
N TYR A 37 5.44 1.73 9.80
CA TYR A 37 6.77 1.21 9.47
C TYR A 37 7.08 1.32 7.97
N TRP A 38 8.37 1.28 7.64
CA TRP A 38 8.83 1.31 6.25
C TRP A 38 8.68 -0.07 5.60
N TYR A 39 8.00 -0.10 4.45
CA TYR A 39 7.84 -1.30 3.64
C TYR A 39 8.54 -1.14 2.29
N PRO A 40 9.35 -2.13 1.87
CA PRO A 40 9.88 -2.14 0.50
C PRO A 40 8.72 -2.32 -0.48
N ALA A 41 8.56 -1.39 -1.42
CA ALA A 41 7.49 -1.45 -2.41
C ALA A 41 7.96 -2.04 -3.75
N LEU A 42 8.95 -1.41 -4.40
CA LEU A 42 9.53 -1.84 -5.67
C LEU A 42 10.89 -1.17 -5.94
N PHE A 43 11.62 -1.65 -6.94
CA PHE A 43 12.86 -1.02 -7.39
C PHE A 43 12.57 0.18 -8.30
N LYS A 44 13.35 1.27 -8.14
CA LYS A 44 13.27 2.48 -8.97
C LYS A 44 13.28 2.20 -10.48
N LYS A 45 14.01 1.18 -10.93
CA LYS A 45 14.14 0.81 -12.35
C LYS A 45 12.86 0.22 -12.96
N GLU A 46 11.92 -0.23 -12.14
CA GLU A 46 10.65 -0.80 -12.59
C GLU A 46 9.63 0.27 -12.98
N ILE A 47 9.87 1.53 -12.56
CA ILE A 47 9.01 2.67 -12.87
C ILE A 47 9.54 3.33 -14.14
N GLY A 48 8.84 3.10 -15.25
CA GLY A 48 9.14 3.75 -16.52
C GLY A 48 8.84 5.26 -16.50
N PRO A 49 9.25 6.00 -17.54
CA PRO A 49 8.99 7.44 -17.62
C PRO A 49 7.51 7.77 -17.86
N LYS A 50 6.75 6.84 -18.47
CA LYS A 50 5.35 7.07 -18.87
C LYS A 50 4.35 6.22 -18.07
N GLN A 51 4.66 4.93 -17.88
CA GLN A 51 3.74 3.98 -17.25
C GLN A 51 3.89 3.97 -15.72
N PRO A 52 2.81 4.29 -14.97
CA PRO A 52 2.79 4.12 -13.52
C PRO A 52 2.81 2.63 -13.13
N LYS A 53 3.09 2.36 -11.85
CA LYS A 53 3.11 1.03 -11.26
C LYS A 53 2.20 0.95 -10.06
N PHE A 54 1.32 -0.04 -10.08
CA PHE A 54 0.47 -0.40 -8.94
C PHE A 54 1.22 -1.32 -7.98
N VAL A 55 1.08 -1.08 -6.68
CA VAL A 55 1.46 -2.02 -5.61
C VAL A 55 0.40 -1.99 -4.52
N LYS A 56 0.01 -3.16 -4.00
CA LYS A 56 -0.81 -3.26 -2.79
C LYS A 56 0.08 -3.51 -1.57
N ILE A 57 -0.02 -2.67 -0.54
CA ILE A 57 0.72 -2.82 0.72
C ILE A 57 -0.28 -2.73 1.87
N MET A 58 -0.40 -3.78 2.69
CA MET A 58 -1.34 -3.81 3.83
C MET A 58 -2.77 -3.39 3.45
N ASP A 59 -3.25 -3.93 2.33
CA ASP A 59 -4.54 -3.64 1.70
C ASP A 59 -4.71 -2.23 1.12
N GLU A 60 -3.71 -1.36 1.24
CA GLU A 60 -3.70 -0.07 0.55
C GLU A 60 -3.24 -0.22 -0.89
N ASP A 61 -4.06 0.30 -1.81
CA ASP A 61 -3.74 0.38 -3.22
C ASP A 61 -2.92 1.65 -3.49
N ILE A 62 -1.66 1.49 -3.91
CA ILE A 62 -0.70 2.58 -4.10
C ILE A 62 -0.26 2.61 -5.56
N VAL A 63 -0.21 3.81 -6.14
CA VAL A 63 0.35 4.06 -7.48
C VAL A 63 1.69 4.77 -7.36
N PHE A 64 2.68 4.28 -8.10
CA PHE A 64 4.00 4.87 -8.22
C PHE A 64 4.22 5.39 -9.63
N PHE A 65 4.79 6.59 -9.77
CA PHE A 65 5.07 7.16 -11.09
C PHE A 65 6.35 8.01 -11.08
N ARG A 66 6.86 8.28 -12.29
CA ARG A 66 8.07 9.07 -12.50
C ARG A 66 7.74 10.55 -12.44
N GLY A 67 8.25 11.22 -11.40
CA GLY A 67 8.24 12.67 -11.25
C GLY A 67 9.36 13.36 -12.03
N LYS A 68 9.47 14.67 -11.81
CA LYS A 68 10.57 15.49 -12.35
C LYS A 68 11.91 15.07 -11.73
N ALA A 69 13.00 15.35 -12.44
CA ALA A 69 14.38 15.05 -12.00
C ALA A 69 14.57 13.59 -11.52
N GLU A 70 13.91 12.64 -12.21
CA GLU A 70 13.97 11.21 -11.89
C GLU A 70 13.45 10.81 -10.48
N LYS A 71 12.77 11.73 -9.76
CA LYS A 71 12.15 11.43 -8.47
C LYS A 71 10.97 10.48 -8.67
N VAL A 72 10.78 9.56 -7.73
CA VAL A 72 9.62 8.66 -7.71
C VAL A 72 8.63 9.23 -6.70
N HIS A 73 7.35 9.26 -7.08
CA HIS A 73 6.26 9.64 -6.21
C HIS A 73 5.32 8.46 -6.01
N ALA A 74 4.63 8.46 -4.88
CA ALA A 74 3.63 7.48 -4.52
C ALA A 74 2.36 8.22 -4.09
N LEU A 75 1.21 7.80 -4.61
CA LEU A 75 -0.11 8.29 -4.22
C LEU A 75 -1.02 7.08 -3.96
N PHE A 76 -2.17 7.30 -3.34
CA PHE A 76 -3.21 6.27 -3.36
C PHE A 76 -3.71 6.05 -4.80
N ASP A 77 -3.98 4.80 -5.17
CA ASP A 77 -4.39 4.43 -6.53
C ASP A 77 -5.89 4.67 -6.79
N TRP A 78 -6.35 5.88 -6.49
CA TRP A 78 -7.71 6.31 -6.81
C TRP A 78 -7.75 7.79 -7.15
N CYS A 79 -8.44 8.12 -8.23
CA CYS A 79 -8.68 9.48 -8.64
C CYS A 79 -9.77 10.11 -7.74
N PRO A 80 -9.53 11.25 -7.08
CA PRO A 80 -10.51 11.88 -6.18
C PRO A 80 -11.79 12.35 -6.88
N HIS A 81 -11.80 12.41 -8.23
CA HIS A 81 -13.00 12.73 -8.99
C HIS A 81 -14.07 11.63 -8.89
N ARG A 82 -13.75 10.39 -9.30
CA ARG A 82 -14.70 9.26 -9.40
C ARG A 82 -14.05 7.88 -9.15
N SER A 83 -12.96 7.85 -8.38
CA SER A 83 -12.27 6.64 -7.91
C SER A 83 -11.72 5.71 -9.00
N ALA A 84 -11.55 6.21 -10.23
CA ALA A 84 -10.80 5.47 -11.26
C ALA A 84 -9.36 5.25 -10.79
N ARG A 85 -8.79 4.09 -11.13
CA ARG A 85 -7.40 3.78 -10.79
C ARG A 85 -6.47 4.68 -11.56
N LEU A 86 -5.57 5.35 -10.85
CA LEU A 86 -4.54 6.19 -11.48
C LEU A 86 -3.47 5.33 -12.17
N SER A 87 -3.26 4.11 -11.68
CA SER A 87 -2.34 3.11 -12.22
C SER A 87 -2.70 2.58 -13.60
N GLN A 88 -3.95 2.77 -14.03
CA GLN A 88 -4.38 2.50 -15.40
C GLN A 88 -4.18 3.71 -16.33
N GLY A 89 -3.88 4.87 -15.76
CA GLY A 89 -3.50 6.06 -16.50
C GLY A 89 -2.05 6.06 -16.97
N GLU A 90 -1.57 7.24 -17.35
CA GLU A 90 -0.19 7.43 -17.79
C GLU A 90 0.31 8.85 -17.52
N SER A 91 1.63 9.04 -17.58
CA SER A 91 2.24 10.37 -17.54
C SER A 91 2.08 11.07 -18.90
N LEU A 92 1.01 11.85 -19.07
CA LEU A 92 0.82 12.68 -20.27
C LEU A 92 1.65 13.95 -20.22
N PHE A 93 1.90 14.47 -19.02
CA PHE A 93 2.74 15.65 -18.80
C PHE A 93 3.97 15.26 -17.96
N PRO A 94 5.18 15.74 -18.31
CA PRO A 94 6.40 15.37 -17.62
C PRO A 94 6.33 15.55 -16.10
N GLY A 95 6.51 14.44 -15.38
CA GLY A 95 6.54 14.42 -13.92
C GLY A 95 5.18 14.39 -13.24
N THR A 96 4.12 14.04 -13.96
CA THR A 96 2.74 13.93 -13.45
C THR A 96 2.15 12.56 -13.76
N ILE A 97 0.96 12.30 -13.22
CA ILE A 97 0.13 11.15 -13.57
C ILE A 97 -1.25 11.63 -14.01
N THR A 98 -1.71 11.16 -15.18
CA THR A 98 -3.01 11.53 -15.74
C THR A 98 -3.98 10.36 -15.66
N CYS A 99 -5.13 10.59 -15.06
CA CYS A 99 -6.21 9.63 -14.96
C CYS A 99 -6.81 9.33 -16.35
N GLU A 100 -6.87 8.06 -16.73
CA GLU A 100 -7.42 7.61 -18.01
C GLU A 100 -8.92 7.95 -18.20
N TYR A 101 -9.66 8.17 -17.11
CA TYR A 101 -11.11 8.34 -17.21
C TYR A 101 -11.50 9.71 -17.79
N HIS A 102 -10.97 10.80 -17.21
CA HIS A 102 -11.35 12.17 -17.61
C HIS A 102 -10.13 13.11 -17.77
N GLY A 103 -8.91 12.59 -17.74
CA GLY A 103 -7.71 13.39 -17.98
C GLY A 103 -7.22 14.24 -16.81
N TYR A 104 -7.86 14.15 -15.63
CA TYR A 104 -7.38 14.82 -14.42
C TYR A 104 -5.94 14.42 -14.13
N THR A 105 -5.07 15.41 -14.03
CA THR A 105 -3.63 15.21 -13.94
C THR A 105 -3.11 15.68 -12.58
N PHE A 106 -2.34 14.83 -11.92
CA PHE A 106 -1.82 15.07 -10.58
C PHE A 106 -0.30 15.17 -10.59
N ASP A 107 0.23 16.10 -9.80
CA ASP A 107 1.67 16.19 -9.56
C ASP A 107 2.15 15.22 -8.47
N GLY A 108 3.44 15.32 -8.13
CA GLY A 108 4.07 14.45 -7.15
C GLY A 108 3.61 14.61 -5.70
N GLU A 109 2.90 15.69 -5.38
CA GLU A 109 2.32 15.94 -4.06
C GLU A 109 0.81 15.60 -4.03
N GLY A 110 0.24 15.21 -5.18
CA GLY A 110 -1.17 14.83 -5.32
C GLY A 110 -2.09 16.00 -5.70
N GLU A 111 -1.54 17.16 -6.05
CA GLU A 111 -2.32 18.32 -6.47
C GLU A 111 -2.80 18.17 -7.91
N CYS A 112 -4.06 18.51 -8.18
CA CYS A 112 -4.61 18.50 -9.53
C CYS A 112 -4.09 19.72 -10.30
N VAL A 113 -3.33 19.49 -11.37
CA VAL A 113 -2.61 20.54 -12.13
C VAL A 113 -3.11 20.72 -13.57
N ALA A 114 -3.94 19.80 -14.07
CA ALA A 114 -4.64 19.92 -15.36
C ALA A 114 -5.92 19.06 -15.40
#